data_AF-A0A2Z5JJL2-F1
#
_entry.id   AF-A0A2Z5JJL2-F1
#
_cell.length_a   1.000
_cell.length_b   1.000
_cell.length_c   1.000
_cell.angle_alpha   90.00
_cell.angle_beta   90.00
_cell.angle_gamma   90.00
#
_symmetry.space_group_name_H-M   'P 1'
#
loop_
_entity.id
_entity.type
_entity.pdbx_description
1 polymer ?
#
loop_
_entity_poly.entity_id
_entity_poly.type
_entity_poly.pdbx_seq_one_letter_code
_entity_poly.pdbx_strand_id
1 'polypeptide(L)'
;MDPDGCKPGAGWNAIVTWNLGKVTKDSIRVNSINIRHSNGRKLNVGSLSIVDDTKTVWNKGYGWYLPKGAINKPYTINKTLKVKKHKAYLVIRGQIADAPNERIECHQITRVYFYLKQKS
;
A
#
# COMPACT_ATOMS: atom_id res chain seq x y z
N MET A 1 -14.73 -31.07 -7.62
CA MET A 1 -13.88 -30.87 -6.42
C MET A 1 -14.53 -29.75 -5.64
N ASP A 2 -14.95 -30.01 -4.40
CA ASP A 2 -15.35 -28.93 -3.51
C ASP A 2 -14.14 -28.01 -3.31
N PRO A 3 -14.31 -26.67 -3.42
CA PRO A 3 -13.20 -25.78 -3.16
C PRO A 3 -12.82 -25.89 -1.68
N ASP A 4 -11.55 -26.22 -1.44
CA ASP A 4 -10.95 -26.09 -0.12
C ASP A 4 -11.17 -24.64 0.34
N GLY A 5 -11.51 -24.44 1.61
CA GLY A 5 -11.55 -23.10 2.19
C GLY A 5 -10.23 -22.35 2.03
N CYS A 6 -10.14 -21.13 2.56
CA CYS A 6 -8.92 -20.33 2.38
C CYS A 6 -7.68 -21.05 2.90
N LYS A 7 -6.72 -21.22 1.99
CA LYS A 7 -5.46 -21.92 2.23
C LYS A 7 -4.54 -21.04 3.07
N PRO A 8 -3.70 -21.64 3.92
CA PRO A 8 -2.74 -20.90 4.72
C PRO A 8 -1.89 -19.94 3.90
N GLY A 9 -1.55 -18.78 4.48
CA GLY A 9 -0.78 -17.76 3.79
C GLY A 9 -1.58 -16.87 2.84
N ALA A 10 -2.92 -16.89 2.92
CA ALA A 10 -3.84 -15.90 2.34
C ALA A 10 -3.81 -14.52 3.04
N GLY A 11 -2.76 -14.22 3.81
CA GLY A 11 -2.61 -12.96 4.53
C GLY A 11 -1.55 -12.05 3.91
N TRP A 12 -1.84 -10.75 3.88
CA TRP A 12 -0.91 -9.69 3.52
C TRP A 12 -0.93 -8.60 4.59
N ASN A 13 0.26 -8.23 5.06
CA ASN A 13 0.51 -7.09 5.92
C ASN A 13 1.45 -6.09 5.22
N ALA A 14 1.23 -4.80 5.45
CA ALA A 14 2.11 -3.74 4.98
C ALA A 14 2.38 -2.75 6.12
N ILE A 15 3.66 -2.47 6.37
CA ILE A 15 4.11 -1.41 7.27
C ILE A 15 4.76 -0.33 6.42
N VAL A 16 4.29 0.92 6.59
CA VAL A 16 4.78 2.06 5.82
C VAL A 16 5.59 2.97 6.75
N THR A 17 6.87 3.12 6.43
CA THR A 17 7.76 4.09 7.06
C THR A 17 7.87 5.31 6.17
N TRP A 18 7.50 6.48 6.71
CA TRP A 18 7.49 7.75 5.99
C TRP A 18 8.78 8.50 6.24
N ASN A 19 9.49 8.88 5.18
CA ASN A 19 10.62 9.80 5.27
C ASN A 19 10.16 11.21 4.88
N LEU A 20 9.92 12.01 5.90
CA LEU A 20 9.38 13.35 5.75
C LEU A 20 10.50 14.38 5.61
N GLY A 21 10.25 15.42 4.82
CA GLY A 21 11.07 16.63 4.79
C GLY A 21 10.48 17.70 5.71
N LYS A 22 10.50 18.96 5.25
CA LYS A 22 9.89 20.09 5.98
C LYS A 22 8.40 19.82 6.27
N VAL A 23 8.05 19.88 7.55
CA VAL A 23 6.67 19.86 8.05
C VAL A 23 6.32 21.26 8.53
N THR A 24 5.18 21.78 8.09
CA THR A 24 4.63 23.07 8.52
C THR A 24 3.23 22.86 9.08
N LYS A 25 2.65 23.91 9.67
CA LYS A 25 1.26 23.88 10.15
C LYS A 25 0.22 23.46 9.09
N ASP A 26 0.51 23.64 7.81
CA ASP A 26 -0.45 23.41 6.72
C ASP A 26 -0.02 22.30 5.74
N SER A 27 1.22 21.82 5.83
CA SER A 27 1.77 20.91 4.83
C SER A 27 2.84 19.97 5.33
N ILE A 28 2.95 18.82 4.68
CA ILE A 28 4.00 17.82 4.91
C ILE A 28 4.73 17.58 3.59
N ARG A 29 6.05 17.76 3.58
CA ARG A 29 6.91 17.25 2.51
C ARG A 29 7.13 15.75 2.69
N VAL A 30 6.77 14.95 1.70
CA VAL A 30 7.10 13.51 1.63
C VAL A 30 8.24 13.34 0.63
N ASN A 31 9.44 13.03 1.14
CA ASN A 31 10.62 12.80 0.29
C ASN A 31 10.58 11.39 -0.29
N SER A 32 10.44 10.39 0.58
CA SER A 32 10.30 8.99 0.21
C SER A 32 9.44 8.22 1.20
N ILE A 33 9.04 7.01 0.80
CA ILE A 33 8.42 6.02 1.68
C ILE A 33 9.19 4.71 1.55
N ASN A 34 9.27 3.94 2.62
CA ASN A 34 9.71 2.55 2.57
C ASN A 34 8.57 1.67 3.05
N ILE A 35 8.22 0.67 2.26
CA ILE A 35 7.12 -0.24 2.57
C ILE A 35 7.68 -1.62 2.81
N ARG A 36 7.47 -2.14 4.02
CA ARG A 36 7.71 -3.53 4.34
C ARG A 36 6.42 -4.31 4.06
N HIS A 37 6.42 -5.07 2.97
CA HIS A 37 5.39 -6.05 2.70
C HIS A 37 5.72 -7.35 3.43
N SER A 38 4.73 -8.02 4.02
CA SER A 38 4.85 -9.37 4.54
C SER A 38 3.64 -10.18 4.11
N ASN A 39 3.87 -11.26 3.37
CA ASN A 39 2.82 -12.04 2.73
C ASN A 39 3.17 -13.54 2.75
N GLY A 40 2.15 -14.39 2.95
CA GLY A 40 2.32 -15.84 3.01
C GLY A 40 2.50 -16.52 1.65
N ARG A 41 2.15 -15.83 0.56
CA ARG A 41 2.24 -16.25 -0.85
C ARG A 41 2.67 -15.08 -1.72
N LYS A 42 2.99 -15.29 -3.00
CA LYS A 42 3.32 -14.21 -3.95
C LYS A 42 2.24 -13.12 -3.94
N LEU A 43 2.63 -11.85 -3.85
CA LEU A 43 1.73 -10.69 -3.82
C LEU A 43 1.88 -9.91 -5.13
N ASN A 44 0.78 -9.66 -5.84
CA ASN A 44 0.72 -8.64 -6.88
C ASN A 44 0.42 -7.29 -6.23
N VAL A 45 1.35 -6.35 -6.29
CA VAL A 45 1.10 -4.95 -5.93
C VAL A 45 0.70 -4.23 -7.21
N GLY A 46 -0.61 -4.01 -7.41
CA GLY A 46 -1.16 -3.46 -8.64
C GLY A 46 -0.85 -1.98 -8.85
N SER A 47 -0.89 -1.20 -7.76
CA SER A 47 -0.50 0.22 -7.78
C SER A 47 -0.28 0.77 -6.38
N LEU A 48 0.49 1.86 -6.33
CA LEU A 48 0.55 2.77 -5.18
C LEU A 48 0.23 4.19 -5.62
N SER A 49 -0.57 4.90 -4.83
CA SER A 49 -0.86 6.31 -5.06
C SER A 49 -0.82 7.08 -3.76
N ILE A 50 -0.27 8.29 -3.80
CA ILE A 50 -0.49 9.28 -2.76
C ILE A 50 -1.58 10.22 -3.26
N VAL A 51 -2.64 10.32 -2.48
CA VAL A 51 -3.78 11.18 -2.74
C VAL A 51 -3.78 12.29 -1.71
N ASP A 52 -4.00 13.50 -2.20
CA ASP A 52 -4.18 14.71 -1.41
C ASP A 52 -5.56 15.27 -1.74
N ASP A 53 -6.49 15.15 -0.79
CA ASP A 53 -7.93 15.33 -0.97
C ASP A 53 -8.55 14.33 -1.96
N THR A 54 -8.76 14.78 -3.19
CA THR A 54 -9.29 14.02 -4.33
C THR A 54 -8.24 13.86 -5.43
N LYS A 55 -7.10 14.55 -5.32
CA LYS A 55 -6.07 14.59 -6.35
C LYS A 55 -4.99 13.55 -6.08
N THR A 56 -4.75 12.68 -7.05
CA THR A 56 -3.54 11.85 -7.05
C THR A 56 -2.33 12.73 -7.35
N VAL A 57 -1.44 12.90 -6.38
CA VAL A 57 -0.25 13.77 -6.51
C VAL A 57 1.01 12.99 -6.82
N TRP A 58 0.99 11.68 -6.58
CA TRP A 58 2.04 10.74 -6.97
C TRP A 58 1.41 9.37 -7.22
N ASN A 59 1.90 8.66 -8.22
CA ASN A 59 1.47 7.31 -8.55
C ASN A 59 2.66 6.47 -9.02
N LYS A 60 2.68 5.22 -8.58
CA LYS A 60 3.45 4.14 -9.19
C LYS A 60 2.48 3.06 -9.65
N GLY A 61 2.19 3.09 -10.95
CA GLY A 61 1.36 2.09 -11.64
C GLY A 61 2.17 0.92 -12.18
N TYR A 62 1.53 0.11 -13.03
CA TYR A 62 2.07 -1.09 -13.69
C TYR A 62 2.53 -2.13 -12.68
N GLY A 63 1.55 -2.81 -12.09
CA GLY A 63 1.76 -3.70 -10.95
C GLY A 63 2.93 -4.66 -11.11
N TRP A 64 3.53 -5.02 -9.97
CA TRP A 64 4.67 -5.92 -9.90
C TRP A 64 4.42 -7.00 -8.86
N TYR A 65 5.22 -8.05 -8.95
CA TYR A 65 5.13 -9.16 -8.03
C TYR A 65 6.20 -9.09 -6.96
N LEU A 66 5.80 -9.43 -5.74
CA LEU A 66 6.66 -9.65 -4.61
C LEU A 66 6.60 -11.14 -4.23
N PRO A 67 7.74 -11.83 -4.03
CA PRO A 67 7.72 -13.21 -3.57
C PRO A 67 7.11 -13.35 -2.18
N LYS A 68 6.87 -14.60 -1.75
CA LYS A 68 6.50 -14.94 -0.37
C LYS A 68 7.56 -14.39 0.61
N GLY A 69 7.11 -13.93 1.77
CA GLY A 69 7.97 -13.49 2.86
C GLY A 69 7.93 -11.99 3.10
N ALA A 70 8.95 -11.47 3.78
CA ALA A 70 9.08 -10.06 4.12
C ALA A 70 10.01 -9.35 3.14
N ILE A 71 9.53 -8.28 2.49
CA ILE A 71 10.29 -7.53 1.48
C ILE A 71 10.14 -6.04 1.74
N ASN A 72 11.26 -5.34 1.80
CA ASN A 72 11.29 -3.88 1.85
C ASN A 72 11.39 -3.30 0.43
N LYS A 73 10.55 -2.31 0.13
CA LYS A 73 10.59 -1.56 -1.13
C LYS A 73 10.58 -0.05 -0.85
N PRO A 74 11.67 0.67 -1.16
CA PRO A 74 11.71 2.12 -1.09
C PRO A 74 11.09 2.75 -2.35
N TYR A 75 10.43 3.88 -2.18
CA TYR A 75 9.87 4.70 -3.25
C TYR A 75 10.19 6.17 -3.03
N THR A 76 10.84 6.79 -4.02
CA THR A 76 11.05 8.24 -4.05
C THR A 76 9.77 8.93 -4.50
N ILE A 77 9.28 9.86 -3.69
CA ILE A 77 8.00 10.56 -3.89
C ILE A 77 8.24 12.01 -4.29
N ASN A 78 8.97 12.73 -3.43
CA ASN A 78 9.28 14.13 -3.62
C ASN A 78 8.05 15.02 -3.91
N LYS A 79 7.00 14.89 -3.08
CA LYS A 79 5.77 15.73 -3.14
C LYS A 79 5.44 16.40 -1.80
N THR A 80 4.71 17.50 -1.87
CA THR A 80 4.25 18.24 -0.68
C THR A 80 2.73 18.14 -0.59
N LEU A 81 2.23 17.65 0.54
CA LEU A 81 0.82 17.39 0.80
C LEU A 81 0.23 18.50 1.67
N LYS A 82 -1.02 18.91 1.43
CA LYS A 82 -1.72 19.97 2.18
C LYS A 82 -2.63 19.41 3.28
N VAL A 83 -2.00 18.67 4.20
CA VAL A 83 -2.66 17.81 5.21
C VAL A 83 -3.58 18.49 6.22
N LYS A 84 -3.52 19.82 6.39
CA LYS A 84 -4.45 20.55 7.28
C LYS A 84 -5.76 20.92 6.58
N LYS A 85 -5.74 21.10 5.25
CA LYS A 85 -6.94 21.48 4.50
C LYS A 85 -7.84 20.29 4.22
N HIS A 86 -7.27 19.10 4.08
CA HIS A 86 -7.97 17.90 3.66
C HIS A 86 -7.19 16.62 4.01
N LYS A 87 -7.86 15.48 3.80
CA LYS A 87 -7.28 14.16 4.04
C LYS A 87 -6.17 13.88 3.01
N ALA A 88 -5.02 13.45 3.49
CA ALA A 88 -3.95 12.93 2.65
C ALA A 88 -3.64 11.49 3.04
N TYR A 89 -3.42 10.62 2.05
CA TYR A 89 -3.16 9.21 2.31
C TYR A 89 -2.35 8.54 1.20
N LEU A 90 -1.62 7.49 1.57
CA LEU A 90 -1.15 6.48 0.63
C LEU A 90 -2.22 5.40 0.48
N VAL A 91 -2.51 5.00 -0.74
CA VAL A 91 -3.31 3.81 -1.04
C VAL A 91 -2.45 2.79 -1.79
N ILE A 92 -2.54 1.53 -1.35
CA ILE A 92 -1.88 0.38 -1.99
C ILE A 92 -2.97 -0.54 -2.49
N ARG A 93 -2.99 -0.84 -3.79
CA ARG A 93 -3.83 -1.90 -4.37
C ARG A 93 -3.00 -3.17 -4.46
N GLY A 94 -3.42 -4.25 -3.78
CA GLY A 94 -2.71 -5.53 -3.78
C GLY A 94 -3.64 -6.73 -3.93
N GLN A 95 -3.10 -7.84 -4.40
CA GLN A 95 -3.81 -9.13 -4.53
C GLN A 95 -2.83 -10.27 -4.27
N ILE A 96 -3.20 -11.20 -3.39
CA ILE A 96 -2.40 -12.42 -3.14
C ILE A 96 -2.66 -13.41 -4.27
N ALA A 97 -1.59 -14.05 -4.76
CA ALA A 97 -1.67 -15.02 -5.84
C ALA A 97 -2.54 -16.23 -5.49
N ASP A 98 -3.27 -16.70 -6.51
CA ASP A 98 -4.23 -17.79 -6.36
C ASP A 98 -3.54 -19.12 -6.04
N ALA A 99 -4.25 -19.99 -5.33
CA ALA A 99 -3.83 -21.37 -5.07
C ALA A 99 -4.81 -22.33 -5.76
N PRO A 100 -4.36 -23.49 -6.25
CA PRO A 100 -5.24 -24.44 -6.91
C PRO A 100 -6.41 -24.86 -6.02
N ASN A 101 -7.63 -24.84 -6.58
CA ASN A 101 -8.88 -25.24 -5.93
C ASN A 101 -9.23 -24.47 -4.64
N GLU A 102 -8.74 -23.23 -4.50
CA GLU A 102 -9.11 -22.32 -3.39
C GLU A 102 -10.33 -21.46 -3.79
N ARG A 103 -11.14 -21.06 -2.80
CA ARG A 103 -12.30 -20.20 -3.04
C ARG A 103 -11.91 -18.79 -3.47
N ILE A 104 -12.74 -18.16 -4.31
CA ILE A 104 -12.47 -16.84 -4.88
C ILE A 104 -12.37 -15.74 -3.82
N GLU A 105 -13.09 -15.86 -2.70
CA GLU A 105 -13.00 -14.92 -1.58
C GLU A 105 -11.62 -14.90 -0.91
N CYS A 106 -10.77 -15.89 -1.16
CA CYS A 106 -9.41 -15.96 -0.62
C CYS A 106 -8.39 -15.23 -1.52
N HIS A 107 -8.82 -14.71 -2.68
CA HIS A 107 -8.01 -14.04 -3.70
C HIS A 107 -8.34 -12.55 -3.82
N GLN A 108 -8.80 -11.94 -2.73
CA GLN A 108 -9.33 -10.58 -2.75
C GLN A 108 -8.30 -9.54 -3.21
N ILE A 109 -8.71 -8.76 -4.20
CA ILE A 109 -8.07 -7.50 -4.55
C ILE A 109 -8.41 -6.49 -3.45
N THR A 110 -7.40 -6.13 -2.65
CA THR A 110 -7.56 -5.25 -1.50
C THR A 110 -6.96 -3.87 -1.80
N ARG A 111 -7.60 -2.83 -1.26
CA ARG A 111 -7.02 -1.49 -1.17
C ARG A 111 -6.75 -1.15 0.29
N VAL A 112 -5.49 -0.93 0.64
CA VAL A 112 -5.08 -0.56 2.00
C VAL A 112 -4.74 0.93 2.01
N TYR A 113 -5.30 1.66 2.97
CA TYR A 113 -5.19 3.12 3.09
C TYR A 113 -4.37 3.48 4.34
N PHE A 114 -3.33 4.28 4.16
CA PHE A 114 -2.49 4.83 5.22
C PHE A 114 -2.67 6.34 5.28
N TYR A 115 -3.49 6.80 6.22
CA TYR A 115 -3.79 8.21 6.38
C TYR A 115 -2.63 8.96 7.05
N LEU A 116 -2.24 10.09 6.46
CA LEU A 116 -1.38 11.07 7.11
C LEU A 116 -2.24 12.08 7.84
N LYS A 117 -2.09 12.13 9.16
CA LYS A 117 -2.71 13.14 10.01
C LYS A 117 -1.62 13.83 10.82
N GLN A 118 -1.64 15.16 10.85
CA GLN A 118 -0.83 15.90 11.81
C GLN A 118 -1.46 15.74 13.20
N LYS A 119 -0.62 15.47 14.21
CA LYS A 119 -1.08 15.60 15.59
C LYS A 119 -1.39 17.08 15.82
N SER A 120 -2.66 17.34 16.13
CA SER A 120 -3.17 18.62 16.59
C SER A 120 -2.57 18.98 17.94
#